data_AF-A0A093P9D6-F1
#
_entry.id   AF-A0A093P9D6-F1
#
_cell.length_a   1.000
_cell.length_b   1.000
_cell.length_c   1.000
_cell.angle_alpha   90.00
_cell.angle_beta   90.00
_cell.angle_gamma   90.00
#
_symmetry.space_group_name_H-M   'P 1'
#
loop_
_entity.id
_entity.type
_entity.pdbx_description
1 polymer ?
#
loop_
_entity_poly.entity_id
_entity_poly.type
_entity_poly.pdbx_seq_one_letter_code
_entity_poly.pdbx_strand_id
1 'polypeptide(L)'
;YEKPPPGLIKENETKPEDCIPDVPGNESAREFLAHAPTKGLWMPLGKEVKVMQCWRCKRYGHRTGDKECPFFIKGNQKLEQFRVAHEDPMYDIIRENKRHEKEMRIQQLKQLLEDSTSEDDDDDNSDDSDEDDEDGSSSTSSECRDKHKKKKR
;
A
#
# COMPACT_ATOMS: atom_id res chain seq x y z
N TYR A 1 -56.84 -5.14 -17.93
CA TYR A 1 -55.46 -5.13 -18.47
C TYR A 1 -55.10 -3.67 -18.75
N GLU A 2 -54.50 -3.00 -17.77
CA GLU A 2 -54.05 -1.61 -17.88
C GLU A 2 -52.55 -1.58 -17.63
N LYS A 3 -51.77 -2.06 -18.59
CA LYS A 3 -50.35 -1.72 -18.63
C LYS A 3 -50.19 -0.71 -19.76
N PRO A 4 -49.73 0.52 -19.49
CA PRO A 4 -49.51 1.50 -20.55
C PRO A 4 -48.48 0.97 -21.56
N PRO A 5 -48.55 1.45 -22.83
CA PRO A 5 -47.73 0.93 -23.92
C PRO A 5 -46.22 1.07 -23.61
N PRO A 6 -45.42 0.03 -23.88
CA PRO A 6 -43.97 0.06 -23.66
C PRO A 6 -43.34 1.21 -24.46
N GLY A 7 -42.67 2.14 -23.77
CA GLY A 7 -41.97 3.28 -24.37
C GLY A 7 -42.34 4.66 -23.80
N LEU A 8 -43.38 4.77 -22.97
CA LEU A 8 -43.80 6.03 -22.34
C LEU A 8 -43.27 6.26 -20.91
N ILE A 9 -42.39 5.38 -20.43
CA ILE A 9 -41.69 5.56 -19.17
C ILE A 9 -40.37 6.23 -19.54
N LYS A 10 -40.28 7.54 -19.30
CA LYS A 10 -39.01 8.26 -19.34
C LYS A 10 -38.16 7.63 -18.25
N GLU A 11 -37.31 6.67 -18.62
CA GLU A 11 -36.33 6.11 -17.70
C GLU A 11 -35.56 7.29 -17.11
N ASN A 12 -35.58 7.41 -15.79
CA ASN A 12 -34.78 8.41 -15.11
C ASN A 12 -33.34 8.22 -15.60
N GLU A 13 -32.78 9.21 -16.30
CA GLU A 13 -31.39 9.16 -16.74
C GLU A 13 -30.53 8.85 -15.51
N THR A 14 -29.93 7.66 -15.48
CA THR A 14 -29.10 7.21 -14.36
C THR A 14 -27.94 8.18 -14.22
N LYS A 15 -27.86 8.86 -13.09
CA LYS A 15 -26.90 9.92 -12.91
C LYS A 15 -25.52 9.31 -12.58
N PRO A 16 -24.41 9.96 -12.94
CA PRO A 16 -23.07 9.39 -12.76
C PRO A 16 -22.74 9.06 -11.29
N GLU A 17 -23.37 9.76 -10.34
CA GLU A 17 -23.20 9.56 -8.91
C GLU A 17 -23.90 8.30 -8.36
N ASP A 18 -24.91 7.76 -9.08
CA ASP A 18 -25.69 6.57 -8.66
C ASP A 18 -24.85 5.28 -8.71
N CYS A 19 -23.75 5.29 -9.47
CA CYS A 19 -22.78 4.19 -9.56
C CYS A 19 -21.88 4.07 -8.31
N ILE A 20 -21.91 5.06 -7.40
CA ILE A 20 -21.09 5.08 -6.19
C ILE A 20 -21.95 4.69 -4.98
N PRO A 21 -21.60 3.64 -4.21
CA PRO A 21 -22.35 3.21 -3.02
C PRO A 21 -22.31 4.20 -1.86
N ASP A 22 -23.41 4.26 -1.08
CA ASP A 22 -23.58 5.18 0.08
C ASP A 22 -22.91 4.64 1.33
N VAL A 23 -21.59 4.66 1.30
CA VAL A 23 -20.74 4.21 2.39
C VAL A 23 -19.79 5.35 2.80
N PRO A 24 -19.46 5.44 4.09
CA PRO A 24 -18.60 6.50 4.61
C PRO A 24 -17.26 6.52 3.85
N GLY A 25 -16.86 7.72 3.42
CA GLY A 25 -15.63 7.94 2.65
C GLY A 25 -15.78 8.02 1.13
N ASN A 26 -16.98 7.76 0.58
CA ASN A 26 -17.31 7.99 -0.84
C ASN A 26 -18.15 9.25 -1.08
N GLU A 27 -18.59 9.92 -0.01
CA GLU A 27 -19.45 11.11 -0.04
C GLU A 27 -18.89 12.21 -0.94
N SER A 28 -17.58 12.49 -0.83
CA SER A 28 -16.93 13.53 -1.63
C SER A 28 -16.97 13.27 -3.13
N ALA A 29 -16.86 12.01 -3.55
CA ALA A 29 -16.93 11.65 -4.96
C ALA A 29 -18.37 11.79 -5.49
N ARG A 30 -19.36 11.41 -4.67
CA ARG A 30 -20.77 11.56 -5.01
C ARG A 30 -21.19 13.02 -5.09
N GLU A 31 -20.86 13.80 -4.07
CA GLU A 31 -21.18 15.21 -4.00
C GLU A 31 -20.56 15.98 -5.16
N PHE A 32 -19.31 15.65 -5.52
CA PHE A 32 -18.67 16.25 -6.69
C PHE A 32 -19.42 15.92 -7.98
N LEU A 33 -19.77 14.65 -8.22
CA LEU A 33 -20.46 14.24 -9.45
C LEU A 33 -21.90 14.77 -9.55
N ALA A 34 -22.58 14.91 -8.42
CA ALA A 34 -23.94 15.46 -8.35
C ALA A 34 -23.99 16.96 -8.73
N HIS A 35 -22.92 17.71 -8.43
CA HIS A 35 -22.83 19.14 -8.72
C HIS A 35 -21.97 19.46 -9.95
N ALA A 36 -21.21 18.48 -10.46
CA ALA A 36 -20.34 18.67 -11.60
C ALA A 36 -21.17 18.95 -12.86
N PRO A 37 -20.80 19.97 -13.65
CA PRO A 37 -21.38 20.17 -14.97
C PRO A 37 -21.21 18.91 -15.83
N THR A 38 -22.31 18.27 -16.21
CA THR A 38 -22.30 17.04 -17.01
C THR A 38 -22.03 17.29 -18.49
N LYS A 39 -22.19 18.54 -18.95
CA LYS A 39 -21.96 18.99 -20.33
C LYS A 39 -21.14 20.29 -20.30
N GLY A 40 -20.01 20.33 -21.01
CA GLY A 40 -19.17 21.52 -21.10
C GLY A 40 -17.68 21.25 -20.91
N LEU A 41 -16.93 22.31 -20.59
CA LEU A 41 -15.46 22.32 -20.48
C LEU A 41 -14.95 21.15 -19.64
N TRP A 42 -14.07 20.33 -20.23
CA TRP A 42 -13.40 19.22 -19.56
C TRP A 42 -12.59 19.79 -18.37
N MET A 43 -13.00 19.47 -17.14
CA MET A 43 -12.44 19.95 -15.85
C MET A 43 -12.67 21.44 -15.51
N PRO A 44 -13.91 21.84 -15.16
CA PRO A 44 -14.19 23.23 -14.77
C PRO A 44 -13.55 23.65 -13.44
N LEU A 45 -13.19 22.70 -12.57
CA LEU A 45 -12.66 22.95 -11.21
C LEU A 45 -11.23 22.42 -10.99
N GLY A 46 -10.56 21.96 -12.04
CA GLY A 46 -9.21 21.35 -11.95
C GLY A 46 -9.15 20.04 -11.13
N LYS A 47 -10.29 19.56 -10.62
CA LYS A 47 -10.45 18.27 -9.93
C LYS A 47 -11.11 17.27 -10.87
N GLU A 48 -10.49 16.11 -11.03
CA GLU A 48 -11.03 14.98 -11.79
C GLU A 48 -11.51 13.92 -10.80
N VAL A 49 -12.81 13.59 -10.85
CA VAL A 49 -13.40 12.51 -10.05
C VAL A 49 -13.89 11.43 -11.00
N LYS A 50 -13.40 10.21 -10.79
CA LYS A 50 -13.72 9.04 -11.63
C LYS A 50 -14.76 8.16 -10.94
N VAL A 51 -15.72 7.66 -11.70
CA VAL A 51 -16.72 6.66 -11.26
C VAL A 51 -16.09 5.26 -11.21
N MET A 52 -14.94 5.12 -10.57
CA MET A 52 -14.21 3.87 -10.47
C MET A 52 -13.72 3.68 -9.05
N GLN A 53 -13.75 2.43 -8.58
CA GLN A 53 -13.26 2.06 -7.27
C GLN A 53 -11.74 1.82 -7.32
N CYS A 54 -11.01 2.48 -6.43
CA CYS A 54 -9.59 2.22 -6.25
C CYS A 54 -9.37 0.88 -5.55
N TRP A 55 -8.50 0.02 -6.11
CA TRP A 55 -8.29 -1.31 -5.55
C TRP A 55 -7.53 -1.29 -4.21
N ARG A 56 -6.67 -0.28 -4.00
CA ARG A 56 -5.85 -0.12 -2.78
C ARG A 56 -6.66 0.36 -1.57
N CYS A 57 -7.48 1.41 -1.75
CA CYS A 57 -8.21 2.03 -0.64
C CYS A 57 -9.71 1.72 -0.64
N LYS A 58 -10.21 1.03 -1.68
CA LYS A 58 -11.62 0.68 -1.89
C LYS A 58 -12.59 1.87 -1.96
N ARG A 59 -12.08 3.10 -2.01
CA ARG A 59 -12.85 4.32 -2.23
C ARG A 59 -13.05 4.60 -3.71
N TYR A 60 -14.17 5.22 -4.04
CA TYR A 60 -14.46 5.72 -5.39
C TYR A 60 -13.83 7.11 -5.60
N GLY A 61 -13.82 7.57 -6.85
CA GLY A 61 -13.36 8.91 -7.21
C GLY A 61 -11.97 8.95 -7.86
N HIS A 62 -11.17 7.89 -7.78
CA HIS A 62 -9.81 7.84 -8.31
C HIS A 62 -9.37 6.42 -8.71
N ARG A 63 -8.30 6.32 -9.51
CA ARG A 63 -7.66 5.06 -9.92
C ARG A 63 -6.55 4.65 -8.96
N THR A 64 -6.23 3.36 -8.99
CA THR A 64 -5.00 2.84 -8.37
C THR A 64 -3.78 3.51 -9.02
N GLY A 65 -3.07 4.35 -8.27
CA GLY A 65 -1.91 5.12 -8.76
C GLY A 65 -2.16 6.63 -8.90
N ASP A 66 -3.39 7.10 -8.69
CA ASP A 66 -3.66 8.53 -8.57
C ASP A 66 -3.11 9.05 -7.21
N LYS A 67 -2.64 10.30 -7.19
CA LYS A 67 -2.09 10.99 -6.02
C LYS A 67 -3.11 11.12 -4.88
N GLU A 68 -4.39 11.19 -5.26
CA GLU A 68 -5.54 11.27 -4.36
C GLU A 68 -5.73 10.01 -3.50
N CYS A 69 -5.06 8.90 -3.85
CA CYS A 69 -5.13 7.68 -3.06
C CYS A 69 -4.38 7.88 -1.73
N PRO A 70 -5.02 7.65 -0.57
CA PRO A 70 -4.35 7.72 0.75
C PRO A 70 -3.15 6.79 0.86
N PHE A 71 -3.14 5.72 0.06
CA PHE A 71 -2.12 4.67 0.04
C PHE A 71 -1.19 4.83 -1.16
N PHE A 72 -1.09 6.03 -1.73
CA PHE A 72 -0.18 6.31 -2.83
C PHE A 72 1.28 6.20 -2.38
N ILE A 73 1.66 6.93 -1.32
CA ILE A 73 3.03 6.96 -0.79
C ILE A 73 3.31 5.77 0.13
N LYS A 74 2.46 5.56 1.15
CA LYS A 74 2.68 4.57 2.21
C LYS A 74 2.29 3.14 1.82
N GLY A 75 1.45 2.96 0.79
CA GLY A 75 0.87 1.66 0.44
C GLY A 75 -0.18 1.19 1.47
N ASN A 76 -0.90 0.10 1.15
CA ASN A 76 -1.85 -0.55 2.06
C ASN A 76 -1.29 -1.89 2.53
N GLN A 77 -0.36 -1.83 3.49
CA GLN A 77 0.39 -3.01 3.91
C GLN A 77 -0.48 -4.10 4.54
N LYS A 78 -1.54 -3.73 5.27
CA LYS A 78 -2.45 -4.69 5.90
C LYS A 78 -3.26 -5.47 4.86
N LEU A 79 -3.84 -4.77 3.89
CA LEU A 79 -4.60 -5.41 2.82
C LEU A 79 -3.70 -6.28 1.95
N GLU A 80 -2.49 -5.81 1.67
CA GLU A 80 -1.51 -6.55 0.89
C GLU A 80 -1.02 -7.81 1.62
N GLN A 81 -0.78 -7.73 2.93
CA GLN A 81 -0.43 -8.90 3.74
C GLN A 81 -1.55 -9.93 3.78
N PHE A 82 -2.81 -9.48 3.93
CA PHE A 82 -3.96 -10.38 3.88
C PHE A 82 -4.05 -11.09 2.54
N ARG A 83 -3.87 -10.33 1.45
CA ARG A 83 -3.88 -10.84 0.08
C ARG A 83 -2.80 -11.88 -0.13
N VAL A 84 -1.55 -11.56 0.19
CA VAL A 84 -0.43 -12.50 0.09
C VAL A 84 -0.69 -13.75 0.94
N ALA A 85 -1.21 -13.59 2.17
CA ALA A 85 -1.46 -14.73 3.04
C ALA A 85 -2.56 -15.69 2.53
N HIS A 86 -3.54 -15.21 1.77
CA HIS A 86 -4.68 -16.01 1.31
C HIS A 86 -4.56 -16.46 -0.15
N GLU A 87 -3.90 -15.66 -0.99
CA GLU A 87 -3.78 -15.92 -2.44
C GLU A 87 -2.49 -16.66 -2.81
N ASP A 88 -1.47 -16.67 -1.94
CA ASP A 88 -0.19 -17.38 -2.19
C ASP A 88 -0.17 -18.75 -1.49
N PRO A 89 -0.23 -19.87 -2.25
CA PRO A 89 -0.15 -21.22 -1.70
C PRO A 89 1.18 -21.53 -1.02
N MET A 90 2.25 -20.79 -1.35
CA MET A 90 3.57 -20.98 -0.75
C MET A 90 3.78 -20.14 0.51
N TYR A 91 2.82 -19.32 0.90
CA TYR A 91 2.99 -18.35 1.98
C TYR A 91 3.44 -18.99 3.30
N ASP A 92 2.79 -20.09 3.69
CA ASP A 92 3.12 -20.79 4.93
C ASP A 92 4.49 -21.44 4.89
N ILE A 93 4.88 -22.02 3.74
CA ILE A 93 6.22 -22.63 3.54
C ILE A 93 7.31 -21.56 3.64
N ILE A 94 7.12 -20.42 2.96
CA ILE A 94 8.08 -19.31 2.99
C ILE A 94 8.20 -18.72 4.39
N ARG A 95 7.08 -18.62 5.11
CA ARG A 95 7.04 -18.12 6.49
C ARG A 95 7.77 -19.08 7.44
N GLU A 96 7.58 -20.38 7.28
CA GLU A 96 8.24 -21.43 8.08
C GLU A 96 9.75 -21.45 7.82
N ASN A 97 10.19 -21.45 6.56
CA ASN A 97 11.61 -21.37 6.21
C ASN A 97 12.29 -20.14 6.81
N LYS A 98 11.66 -18.96 6.74
CA LYS A 98 12.19 -17.74 7.37
C LYS A 98 12.28 -17.85 8.90
N ARG A 99 11.43 -18.64 9.53
CA ARG A 99 11.50 -18.90 10.98
C ARG A 99 12.69 -19.80 11.28
N HIS A 100 12.83 -20.89 10.55
CA HIS A 100 13.96 -21.82 10.71
C HIS A 100 15.32 -21.16 10.45
N GLU A 101 15.44 -20.33 9.41
CA GLU A 101 16.68 -19.57 9.15
C GLU A 101 17.06 -18.68 10.34
N LYS A 102 16.08 -18.03 10.97
CA LYS A 102 16.32 -17.20 12.17
C LYS A 102 16.73 -18.06 13.36
N GLU A 103 16.08 -19.20 13.57
CA GLU A 103 16.40 -20.13 14.65
C GLU A 103 17.83 -20.67 14.51
N MET A 104 18.22 -21.08 13.31
CA MET A 104 19.59 -21.53 13.00
C MET A 104 20.62 -20.41 13.24
N ARG A 105 20.32 -19.18 12.82
CA ARG A 105 21.18 -18.02 13.07
C ARG A 105 21.32 -17.72 14.56
N ILE A 106 20.24 -17.81 15.32
CA ILE A 106 20.26 -17.64 16.78
C ILE A 106 21.11 -18.74 17.43
N GLN A 107 20.96 -19.98 17.00
CA GLN A 107 21.75 -21.09 17.53
C GLN A 107 23.25 -20.90 17.25
N GLN A 108 23.61 -20.47 16.04
CA GLN A 108 24.99 -20.17 15.68
C GLN A 108 25.57 -19.02 16.52
N LEU A 109 24.79 -17.95 16.75
CA LEU A 109 25.20 -16.83 17.60
C LEU A 109 25.40 -17.26 19.06
N LYS A 110 24.53 -18.12 19.57
CA LYS A 110 24.66 -18.68 20.93
C LYS A 110 25.94 -19.49 21.08
N GLN A 111 26.26 -20.34 20.10
CA GLN A 111 27.50 -21.12 20.12
C GLN A 111 28.73 -20.21 20.17
N LEU A 112 28.77 -19.16 19.33
CA LEU A 112 29.89 -18.21 19.32
C LEU A 112 30.05 -17.46 20.65
N LEU A 113 28.94 -17.10 21.28
CA LEU A 113 28.96 -16.45 22.60
C LEU A 113 29.47 -17.42 23.67
N GLU A 114 29.02 -18.67 23.67
CA GLU A 114 29.42 -19.67 24.66
C GLU A 114 30.90 -20.05 24.53
N ASP A 115 31.39 -20.23 23.30
CA ASP A 115 32.80 -20.50 23.01
C ASP A 115 33.70 -19.35 23.50
N SER A 116 33.27 -18.09 23.31
CA SER A 116 34.01 -16.89 23.76
C SER A 116 34.01 -16.67 25.27
N THR A 117 33.09 -17.28 26.01
CA THR A 117 33.01 -17.19 27.48
C THR A 117 33.65 -18.38 28.20
N SER A 118 34.02 -19.44 27.46
CA SER A 118 34.59 -20.67 28.04
C SER A 118 36.12 -20.65 28.16
N GLU A 119 36.76 -19.66 27.56
CA GLU A 119 38.19 -19.37 27.63
C GLU A 119 38.35 -17.95 28.19
N ASP A 120 38.31 -17.80 29.52
CA ASP A 120 38.84 -16.68 30.35
C ASP A 120 37.99 -16.49 31.63
N ASP A 121 38.05 -17.47 32.54
CA ASP A 121 37.85 -17.25 33.99
C ASP A 121 39.25 -17.15 34.61
N ASP A 122 39.95 -16.04 34.38
CA ASP A 122 41.10 -15.54 35.17
C ASP A 122 41.55 -14.18 34.57
N ASP A 123 40.98 -13.07 35.04
CA ASP A 123 41.74 -11.96 35.64
C ASP A 123 40.89 -10.72 35.94
N ASP A 124 41.26 -10.12 37.07
CA ASP A 124 40.82 -8.89 37.70
C ASP A 124 41.06 -7.65 36.81
N ASN A 125 40.09 -6.73 36.72
CA ASN A 125 40.20 -5.31 37.14
C ASN A 125 39.29 -4.36 36.35
N SER A 126 38.83 -3.33 37.08
CA SER A 126 38.01 -2.18 36.73
C SER A 126 38.53 -1.37 35.53
N ASP A 127 37.65 -0.70 34.77
CA ASP A 127 37.63 0.76 34.70
C ASP A 127 36.36 1.30 34.00
N ASP A 128 35.94 2.46 34.50
CA ASP A 128 34.82 3.30 34.13
C ASP A 128 35.09 4.00 32.78
N SER A 129 34.12 4.08 31.85
CA SER A 129 34.05 5.14 30.83
C SER A 129 32.72 5.13 30.07
N ASP A 130 32.00 6.24 30.19
CA ASP A 130 30.86 6.68 29.38
C ASP A 130 31.15 6.59 27.86
N GLU A 131 30.22 6.05 27.08
CA GLU A 131 30.20 6.23 25.62
C GLU A 131 28.79 6.55 25.12
N ASP A 132 28.69 7.73 24.50
CA ASP A 132 27.51 8.36 23.93
C ASP A 132 26.84 7.55 22.81
N ASP A 133 25.51 7.58 22.79
CA ASP A 133 24.64 7.09 21.72
C ASP A 133 24.81 7.92 20.43
N GLU A 134 25.52 7.39 19.43
CA GLU A 134 25.50 7.92 18.05
C GLU A 134 24.74 6.98 17.11
N ASP A 135 23.53 7.42 16.74
CA ASP A 135 22.68 6.95 15.65
C ASP A 135 23.46 6.94 14.32
N GLY A 136 23.86 5.74 13.89
CA GLY A 136 24.43 5.47 12.58
C GLY A 136 23.40 4.93 11.58
N SER A 137 22.45 5.75 11.16
CA SER A 137 21.53 5.49 10.05
C SER A 137 22.28 5.21 8.72
N SER A 138 22.50 3.94 8.38
CA SER A 138 23.06 3.55 7.07
C SER A 138 21.97 3.50 5.99
N SER A 139 21.78 4.62 5.31
CA SER A 139 21.03 4.73 4.06
C SER A 139 21.84 4.12 2.91
N THR A 140 21.49 2.92 2.46
CA THR A 140 22.03 2.34 1.22
C THR A 140 21.32 2.97 0.02
N SER A 141 21.98 3.95 -0.60
CA SER A 141 21.59 4.55 -1.87
C SER A 141 21.87 3.56 -3.01
N SER A 142 20.86 2.82 -3.45
CA SER A 142 20.94 2.03 -4.68
C SER A 142 20.70 2.92 -5.90
N GLU A 143 21.77 3.25 -6.61
CA GLU A 143 21.77 3.87 -7.94
C GLU A 143 21.05 2.98 -8.96
N CYS A 144 19.83 3.33 -9.34
CA CYS A 144 19.17 2.72 -10.49
C CYS A 144 19.60 3.43 -11.78
N ARG A 145 20.40 2.69 -12.57
CA ARG A 145 20.92 3.06 -13.88
C ARG A 145 19.80 3.26 -14.89
N ASP A 146 19.57 4.50 -15.31
CA ASP A 146 18.72 4.82 -16.46
C ASP A 146 19.41 4.48 -17.78
N LYS A 147 18.93 3.43 -18.44
CA LYS A 147 19.18 3.17 -19.85
C LYS A 147 17.85 2.83 -20.53
N HIS A 148 17.39 3.70 -21.44
CA HIS A 148 17.17 3.38 -22.87
C HIS A 148 16.31 4.46 -23.59
N LYS A 149 17.02 5.36 -24.29
CA LYS A 149 16.86 5.78 -25.70
C LYS A 149 15.54 5.41 -26.41
N LYS A 150 14.80 6.42 -26.90
CA LYS A 150 14.36 6.46 -28.31
C LYS A 150 13.95 7.87 -28.80
N LYS A 151 14.66 8.28 -29.85
CA LYS A 151 14.43 9.43 -30.73
C LYS A 151 13.44 9.03 -31.82
N LYS A 152 12.43 9.86 -32.09
CA LYS A 152 11.68 9.97 -33.37
C LYS A 152 11.27 11.45 -33.49
N ARG A 153 11.90 12.20 -34.39
CA ARG A 153 11.40 12.60 -35.72
C ARG A 153 10.09 13.35 -35.62
#